data_AF-A0A4P9Z2D8-F1
#
_entry.id   AF-A0A4P9Z2D8-F1
#
_cell.length_a   1.000
_cell.length_b   1.000
_cell.length_c   1.000
_cell.angle_alpha   90.00
_cell.angle_beta   90.00
_cell.angle_gamma   90.00
#
_symmetry.space_group_name_H-M   'P 1'
#
loop_
_entity.id
_entity.type
_entity.pdbx_description
1 polymer ?
#
loop_
_entity_poly.entity_id
_entity_poly.type
_entity_poly.pdbx_seq_one_letter_code
_entity_poly.pdbx_strand_id
1 'polypeptide(L)'
;LAFQSDSWAAAELACIELRTVFRQTDSGFISILNDIRKGRVTPKAMELLEQCRVPLAERTNSFTGVLPTKLHVTRAQVAEENRSLFEQLPGPTVVYDAIDGP
;
A
#
# COMPACT_ATOMS: atom_id res chain seq x y z
N LEU A 1 -1.40 -5.41 -22.58
CA LEU A 1 -0.48 -5.09 -21.45
C LEU A 1 0.84 -4.60 -22.02
N ALA A 2 1.64 -3.82 -21.27
CA ALA A 2 2.89 -3.23 -21.78
C ALA A 2 3.82 -4.28 -22.44
N PHE A 3 4.06 -5.39 -21.74
CA PHE A 3 4.92 -6.50 -22.19
C PHE A 3 4.34 -7.35 -23.34
N GLN A 4 3.12 -7.07 -23.79
CA GLN A 4 2.46 -7.77 -24.91
C GLN A 4 2.45 -6.93 -26.20
N SER A 5 3.08 -5.76 -26.22
CA SER A 5 3.09 -4.86 -27.38
C SER A 5 4.24 -5.17 -28.33
N ASP A 6 4.04 -4.93 -29.62
CA ASP A 6 5.09 -5.09 -30.65
C ASP A 6 6.30 -4.19 -30.37
N SER A 7 6.05 -2.97 -29.87
CA SER A 7 7.10 -2.04 -29.48
C SER A 7 7.98 -2.58 -28.35
N TRP A 8 7.39 -3.32 -27.40
CA TRP A 8 8.16 -3.98 -26.33
C TRP A 8 9.05 -5.08 -26.88
N ALA A 9 8.54 -5.89 -27.82
CA ALA A 9 9.31 -6.94 -28.47
C ALA A 9 10.46 -6.37 -29.31
N ALA A 10 10.18 -5.33 -30.11
CA ALA A 10 11.18 -4.67 -30.95
C ALA A 10 12.28 -3.93 -30.16
N ALA A 11 11.99 -3.54 -28.91
CA ALA A 11 12.97 -2.87 -28.05
C ALA A 11 14.03 -3.84 -27.49
N GLU A 12 13.85 -5.15 -27.61
CA GLU A 12 14.82 -6.20 -27.22
C GLU A 12 15.45 -5.96 -25.83
N LEU A 13 14.62 -5.55 -24.88
CA LEU A 13 15.08 -5.14 -23.56
C LEU A 13 15.71 -6.31 -22.79
N ALA A 14 16.84 -6.05 -22.14
CA ALA A 14 17.42 -6.98 -21.17
C ALA A 14 16.50 -7.11 -19.95
N CYS A 15 16.15 -8.35 -19.57
CA CYS A 15 15.35 -8.63 -18.39
C CYS A 15 16.24 -8.96 -17.19
N ILE A 16 16.17 -8.15 -16.13
CA ILE A 16 16.92 -8.34 -14.89
C ILE A 16 15.93 -8.55 -13.75
N GLU A 17 16.01 -9.69 -13.07
CA GLU A 17 15.19 -10.02 -11.90
C GLU A 17 15.95 -9.70 -10.61
N LEU A 18 15.42 -8.78 -9.80
CA LEU A 18 15.90 -8.56 -8.43
C LEU A 18 15.23 -9.55 -7.47
N ARG A 19 16.04 -10.18 -6.63
CA ARG A 19 15.57 -11.24 -5.69
C ARG A 19 15.53 -10.80 -4.23
N THR A 20 16.21 -9.71 -3.88
CA THR A 20 16.32 -9.24 -2.50
C THR A 20 15.18 -8.29 -2.16
N VAL A 21 14.49 -8.55 -1.03
CA VAL A 21 13.46 -7.65 -0.48
C VAL A 21 14.08 -6.74 0.58
N PHE A 22 13.99 -5.43 0.37
CA PHE A 22 14.56 -4.42 1.28
C PHE A 22 13.53 -3.74 2.19
N ARG A 23 12.26 -3.71 1.78
CA ARG A 23 11.20 -2.98 2.50
C ARG A 23 10.83 -3.63 3.83
N GLN A 24 10.84 -4.96 3.88
CA GLN A 24 10.52 -5.75 5.06
C GLN A 24 11.77 -6.48 5.52
N THR A 25 12.02 -6.49 6.83
CA THR A 25 13.13 -7.22 7.45
C THR A 25 12.70 -8.58 8.01
N ASP A 26 11.41 -8.75 8.33
CA ASP A 26 10.87 -10.01 8.84
C ASP A 26 10.79 -11.09 7.75
N SER A 27 11.56 -12.16 7.93
CA SER A 27 11.69 -13.24 6.94
C SER A 27 10.40 -14.04 6.76
N GLY A 28 9.60 -14.18 7.82
CA GLY A 28 8.28 -14.83 7.77
C GLY A 28 7.31 -14.08 6.86
N PHE A 29 7.25 -12.76 7.03
CA PHE A 29 6.40 -11.87 6.24
C PHE A 29 6.87 -11.78 4.79
N ILE A 30 8.18 -11.71 4.55
CA ILE A 30 8.76 -11.77 3.19
C ILE A 30 8.33 -13.05 2.48
N SER A 31 8.36 -14.19 3.16
CA SER A 31 7.96 -15.49 2.59
C SER A 31 6.49 -15.48 2.18
N ILE A 32 5.60 -15.05 3.08
CA ILE A 32 4.16 -15.02 2.84
C ILE A 32 3.78 -14.05 1.72
N LEU A 33 4.36 -12.84 1.70
CA LEU A 33 4.12 -11.87 0.63
C LEU A 33 4.58 -12.41 -0.75
N ASN A 34 5.69 -13.14 -0.79
CA ASN A 34 6.15 -13.79 -2.03
C ASN A 34 5.23 -14.94 -2.49
N ASP A 35 4.61 -15.67 -1.57
CA ASP A 35 3.61 -16.68 -1.91
C ASP A 35 2.33 -16.04 -2.46
N ILE A 36 1.83 -14.99 -1.81
CA ILE A 36 0.66 -14.23 -2.27
C ILE A 36 0.91 -13.65 -3.66
N ARG A 37 2.10 -13.08 -3.92
CA ARG A 37 2.51 -12.59 -5.25
C ARG A 37 2.41 -13.66 -6.34
N LYS A 38 2.63 -14.92 -5.99
CA LYS A 38 2.54 -16.08 -6.88
C LYS A 38 1.15 -16.72 -6.90
N GLY A 39 0.15 -16.12 -6.24
CA GLY A 39 -1.20 -16.66 -6.13
C GLY A 39 -1.33 -17.84 -5.17
N ARG A 40 -0.37 -18.06 -4.27
CA ARG A 40 -0.39 -19.15 -3.30
C ARG A 40 -0.82 -18.63 -1.94
N VAL A 41 -1.95 -19.11 -1.44
CA VAL A 41 -2.46 -18.78 -0.10
C VAL A 41 -2.30 -20.00 0.79
N THR A 42 -1.28 -19.99 1.64
CA THR A 42 -1.01 -21.09 2.58
C THR A 42 -1.80 -20.89 3.89
N PRO A 43 -2.08 -21.95 4.66
CA PRO A 43 -2.71 -21.81 5.97
C PRO A 43 -1.91 -20.88 6.90
N LYS A 44 -0.58 -20.96 6.86
CA LYS A 44 0.32 -20.08 7.60
C LYS A 44 0.20 -18.61 7.18
N ALA A 45 0.02 -18.35 5.89
CA ALA A 45 -0.24 -16.99 5.40
C ALA A 45 -1.55 -16.44 5.98
N MET A 46 -2.62 -17.24 5.96
CA MET A 46 -3.92 -16.84 6.51
C MET A 46 -3.86 -16.57 8.01
N GLU A 47 -3.22 -17.45 8.78
CA GLU A 47 -3.05 -17.28 10.23
C GLU A 47 -2.32 -15.97 10.55
N LEU A 48 -1.21 -15.69 9.85
CA LEU A 48 -0.46 -14.47 10.09
C LEU A 48 -1.24 -13.21 9.69
N LEU A 49 -1.96 -13.25 8.56
CA LEU A 49 -2.79 -12.13 8.12
C LEU A 49 -3.94 -11.85 9.10
N GLU A 50 -4.53 -12.88 9.69
CA GLU A 50 -5.58 -12.73 10.70
C GLU A 50 -5.04 -12.04 11.96
N GLN A 51 -3.81 -12.38 12.38
CA GLN A 51 -3.15 -11.70 13.49
C GLN A 51 -2.90 -10.20 13.22
N CYS A 52 -2.80 -9.79 11.95
CA CYS A 52 -2.64 -8.39 11.55
C CYS A 52 -3.92 -7.54 11.65
N ARG A 53 -5.09 -8.13 11.95
CA ARG A 53 -6.37 -7.40 12.02
C ARG A 53 -6.53 -6.52 13.27
N VAL A 54 -5.62 -6.61 14.23
CA VAL A 54 -5.62 -5.78 15.44
C VAL A 54 -5.39 -4.30 15.06
N PRO A 55 -6.14 -3.34 15.64
CA PRO A 55 -5.95 -1.93 15.38
C PRO A 55 -4.49 -1.50 15.59
N LEU A 56 -3.92 -0.83 14.60
CA LEU A 56 -2.51 -0.39 14.64
C LEU A 56 -2.21 0.52 15.85
N ALA A 57 -3.20 1.31 16.29
CA ALA A 57 -3.11 2.14 17.49
C ALA A 57 -2.82 1.34 18.77
N GLU A 58 -3.23 0.07 18.83
CA GLU A 58 -2.99 -0.82 19.97
C GLU A 58 -1.63 -1.54 19.88
N ARG A 59 -0.99 -1.55 18.71
CA ARG A 59 0.26 -2.28 18.45
C ARG A 59 1.52 -1.46 18.65
N THR A 60 1.43 -0.13 18.57
CA THR A 60 2.59 0.75 18.72
C THR A 60 2.51 1.51 20.03
N ASN A 61 3.34 1.15 21.02
CA ASN A 61 3.64 1.97 22.20
C ASN A 61 4.41 3.27 21.87
N SER A 62 4.44 3.66 20.59
CA SER A 62 5.13 4.83 20.05
C SER A 62 4.07 5.75 19.45
N PHE A 63 3.58 6.67 20.27
CA PHE A 63 2.59 7.66 19.89
C PHE A 63 3.30 8.81 19.18
N THR A 64 3.50 8.71 17.87
CA THR A 64 4.04 9.83 17.07
C THR A 64 2.96 10.86 16.69
N GLY A 65 1.69 10.60 17.05
CA GLY A 65 0.54 11.43 16.67
C GLY A 65 0.13 11.28 15.20
N VAL A 66 0.84 10.46 14.41
CA VAL A 66 0.53 10.22 13.00
C VAL A 66 -0.44 9.04 12.88
N LEU A 67 -1.63 9.30 12.34
CA LEU A 67 -2.60 8.24 12.04
C LEU A 67 -2.12 7.36 10.87
N PRO A 68 -2.29 6.03 10.94
CA PRO A 68 -1.95 5.15 9.82
C PRO A 68 -2.80 5.40 8.57
N THR A 69 -2.18 5.30 7.40
CA THR A 69 -2.90 5.36 6.11
C THR A 69 -3.72 4.10 5.89
N LYS A 70 -5.01 4.26 5.54
CA LYS A 70 -5.86 3.16 5.08
C LYS A 70 -5.87 3.08 3.56
N LEU A 71 -5.77 1.86 3.03
CA LEU A 71 -5.78 1.60 1.58
C LEU A 71 -7.15 1.07 1.17
N HIS A 72 -7.74 1.69 0.16
CA HIS A 72 -9.03 1.28 -0.42
C HIS A 72 -8.91 1.02 -1.92
N VAL A 73 -9.83 0.21 -2.46
CA VAL A 73 -9.84 -0.17 -3.88
C VAL A 73 -10.35 0.98 -4.76
N THR A 74 -11.29 1.79 -4.25
CA THR A 74 -11.95 2.84 -5.04
C THR A 74 -11.59 4.24 -4.58
N ARG A 75 -11.55 5.18 -5.53
CA ARG A 75 -11.34 6.61 -5.23
C ARG A 75 -12.43 7.18 -4.32
N ALA A 76 -13.67 6.71 -4.46
CA ALA A 76 -14.79 7.15 -3.62
C ALA A 76 -14.55 6.81 -2.14
N GLN A 77 -14.11 5.57 -1.85
CA GLN A 77 -13.76 5.16 -0.49
C GLN A 77 -12.58 5.96 0.07
N VAL A 78 -11.55 6.22 -0.74
CA VAL A 78 -10.41 7.05 -0.32
C VAL A 78 -10.86 8.49 -0.02
N ALA A 79 -11.68 9.09 -0.88
CA ALA A 79 -12.17 10.45 -0.68
C ALA A 79 -13.05 10.57 0.57
N GLU A 80 -13.91 9.59 0.82
CA GLU A 80 -14.75 9.53 2.02
C GLU A 80 -13.88 9.42 3.29
N GLU A 81 -12.96 8.46 3.34
CA GLU A 81 -12.08 8.26 4.51
C GLU A 81 -11.24 9.50 4.80
N ASN A 82 -10.61 10.09 3.77
CA ASN A 82 -9.79 11.28 3.93
C ASN A 82 -10.60 12.49 4.39
N ARG A 83 -11.79 12.73 3.82
CA ARG A 83 -12.68 13.82 4.24
C ARG A 83 -13.13 13.62 5.68
N SER A 84 -13.61 12.41 6.01
CA SER A 84 -14.09 12.07 7.35
C SER A 84 -13.00 12.29 8.40
N LEU A 85 -11.75 11.89 8.14
CA LEU A 85 -10.63 12.12 9.06
C LEU A 85 -10.20 13.59 9.11
N PHE A 86 -10.25 14.31 7.99
CA PHE A 86 -9.95 15.75 7.94
C PHE A 86 -10.93 16.58 8.77
N GLU A 87 -12.23 16.29 8.68
CA GLU A 87 -13.30 16.97 9.43
C GLU A 87 -13.19 16.77 10.96
N GLN A 88 -12.50 15.71 11.40
CA GLN A 88 -12.22 15.44 12.81
C GLN A 88 -11.00 16.21 13.35
N LEU A 89 -10.19 16.83 12.47
CA LEU A 89 -9.01 17.57 12.90
C LEU A 89 -9.40 18.87 13.60
N PRO A 90 -8.73 19.23 14.70
CA PRO A 90 -8.93 20.53 15.33
C PRO A 90 -8.27 21.64 14.50
N GLY A 91 -8.91 22.81 14.44
CA GLY A 91 -8.35 24.01 13.82
C GLY A 91 -9.10 24.48 12.57
N PRO A 92 -8.74 25.66 12.05
CA PRO A 92 -9.38 26.21 10.87
C PRO A 92 -8.94 25.48 9.59
N THR A 93 -9.87 25.32 8.65
CA THR A 93 -9.56 24.84 7.30
C THR A 93 -8.85 25.94 6.49
N VAL A 94 -7.76 25.57 5.81
CA VAL A 94 -7.09 26.42 4.82
C VAL A 94 -7.17 25.72 3.48
N VAL A 95 -7.73 26.40 2.48
CA VAL A 95 -7.90 25.88 1.13
C VAL A 95 -6.80 26.44 0.22
N TYR A 96 -6.21 25.57 -0.59
CA TYR A 96 -5.21 25.92 -1.59
C TYR A 96 -5.77 25.58 -2.97
N ASP A 97 -6.33 26.57 -3.64
CA ASP A 97 -6.88 26.41 -4.99
C ASP A 97 -5.75 26.41 -6.03
N ALA A 98 -5.73 25.40 -6.90
CA ALA A 98 -4.77 25.33 -8.00
C ALA A 98 -5.15 26.28 -9.15
N ILE A 99 -4.16 26.86 -9.81
CA ILE A 99 -4.33 27.58 -11.07
C ILE A 99 -3.66 26.74 -12.16
N ASP A 100 -4.47 26.10 -12.98
CA ASP A 100 -3.98 25.41 -14.17
C ASP A 100 -3.72 26.48 -15.27
N GLY A 101 -2.58 26.37 -15.96
CA GLY A 101 -2.20 27.30 -17.03
C GLY A 101 -3.14 27.22 -18.26
N PRO A 102 -3.04 28.19 -19.19
CA PRO A 102 -3.88 28.23 -20.40
C PRO A 102 -3.71 27.01 -21.30
#